data_AF-A0A941YLC4-F1
#
_entry.id   AF-A0A941YLC4-F1
#
_cell.length_a   1.000
_cell.length_b   1.000
_cell.length_c   1.000
_cell.angle_alpha   90.00
_cell.angle_beta   90.00
_cell.angle_gamma   90.00
#
_symmetry.space_group_name_H-M   'P 1'
#
loop_
_entity.id
_entity.type
_entity.pdbx_description
1 polymer ?
#
loop_
_entity_poly.entity_id
_entity_poly.type
_entity_poly.pdbx_seq_one_letter_code
_entity_poly.pdbx_strand_id
1 'polypeptide(L)' 'MTRIPLSVPEIGGNEWAYVKECLDTGWVSSAGPFVDRFEREFAAKLGVKHAVACS' A
#
# COMPACT_ATOMS: atom_id res chain seq x y z
N MET A 1 -16.42 -30.80 -2.78
CA MET A 1 -15.01 -30.67 -2.33
C MET A 1 -14.78 -29.25 -1.86
N THR A 2 -14.31 -29.07 -0.63
CA THR A 2 -13.97 -27.75 -0.09
C THR A 2 -12.60 -27.33 -0.61
N ARG A 3 -12.50 -26.12 -1.18
CA ARG A 3 -11.22 -25.54 -1.60
C ARG A 3 -10.44 -25.08 -0.36
N ILE A 4 -9.17 -25.46 -0.27
CA ILE A 4 -8.21 -24.95 0.73
C ILE A 4 -7.28 -23.97 0.00
N PRO A 5 -7.45 -22.66 0.17
CA PRO A 5 -6.59 -21.67 -0.49
C PRO A 5 -5.22 -21.61 0.19
N LEU A 6 -4.16 -21.37 -0.60
CA LEU A 6 -2.80 -21.18 -0.10
C LEU A 6 -2.60 -19.80 0.55
N SER A 7 -3.21 -18.77 -0.05
CA SER A 7 -3.24 -17.39 0.43
C SER A 7 -4.53 -16.73 -0.05
N VAL A 8 -5.06 -15.83 0.77
CA VAL A 8 -6.22 -15.01 0.44
C VAL A 8 -5.86 -13.54 0.64
N PRO A 9 -6.41 -12.61 -0.16
CA PRO A 9 -6.19 -11.19 0.06
C PRO A 9 -6.71 -10.79 1.44
N GLU A 10 -5.90 -10.02 2.18
CA GLU A 10 -6.31 -9.36 3.41
C GLU A 10 -6.59 -7.89 3.08
N ILE A 11 -7.86 -7.50 3.14
CA ILE A 11 -8.33 -6.14 2.91
C ILE A 11 -9.39 -5.87 3.97
N GLY A 12 -9.00 -5.25 5.09
CA GLY A 12 -9.87 -5.13 6.26
C GLY A 12 -9.53 -4.01 7.24
N GLY A 13 -8.41 -3.32 7.03
CA GLY A 13 -7.99 -2.15 7.80
C GLY A 13 -8.24 -0.86 7.02
N ASN A 14 -7.19 -0.04 6.88
CA ASN A 14 -7.28 1.27 6.24
C ASN A 14 -7.28 1.22 4.71
N GLU A 15 -7.24 0.04 4.09
CA GLU A 15 -7.12 -0.10 2.63
C GLU A 15 -8.24 0.65 1.90
N TRP A 16 -9.49 0.55 2.37
CA TRP A 16 -10.61 1.28 1.77
C TRP A 16 -10.45 2.80 1.87
N ALA A 17 -9.99 3.30 3.01
CA ALA A 17 -9.79 4.72 3.22
C ALA A 17 -8.71 5.29 2.27
N TYR A 18 -7.58 4.59 2.12
CA TYR A 18 -6.50 5.03 1.24
C TYR A 18 -6.86 4.93 -0.24
N VAL A 19 -7.58 3.87 -0.66
CA VAL A 19 -8.08 3.75 -2.04
C VAL A 19 -9.09 4.86 -2.33
N LYS A 20 -10.02 5.13 -1.40
CA LYS A 20 -10.99 6.21 -1.55
C LYS A 20 -10.31 7.57 -1.63
N GLU A 21 -9.31 7.85 -0.79
CA GLU A 21 -8.52 9.09 -0.83
C GLU A 21 -7.82 9.28 -2.18
N CYS A 22 -7.20 8.22 -2.71
CA CYS A 22 -6.58 8.20 -4.04
C CYS A 22 -7.58 8.56 -5.15
N LEU A 23 -8.79 8.00 -5.10
CA LEU A 23 -9.86 8.30 -6.06
C LEU A 23 -10.41 9.73 -5.91
N ASP A 24 -10.68 10.15 -4.67
CA ASP A 24 -11.23 11.48 -4.36
C ASP A 24 -10.27 12.60 -4.77
N THR A 25 -8.96 12.37 -4.63
CA THR A 25 -7.91 13.33 -5.02
C THR A 25 -7.53 13.25 -6.49
N GLY A 26 -8.00 12.22 -7.21
CA GLY A 26 -7.64 11.96 -8.60
C GLY A 26 -6.20 11.49 -8.81
N TRP A 27 -5.49 11.12 -7.74
CA TRP A 27 -4.07 10.79 -7.81
C TRP A 27 -3.82 9.28 -7.91
N VAL A 28 -3.95 8.74 -9.12
CA VAL A 28 -3.89 7.29 -9.42
C VAL A 28 -2.54 6.82 -9.99
N SER A 29 -1.50 7.66 -9.94
CA SER A 29 -0.18 7.38 -10.53
C SER A 29 0.79 6.76 -9.52
N SER A 30 1.76 5.98 -10.02
CA SER A 30 2.91 5.49 -9.24
C SER A 30 3.88 6.60 -8.85
N ALA A 31 3.87 7.74 -9.56
CA ALA A 31 4.54 8.93 -9.10
C ALA A 31 3.57 9.72 -8.22
N GLY A 32 3.82 9.82 -6.92
CA GLY A 32 3.23 10.83 -6.02
C GLY A 32 2.95 10.37 -4.59
N PRO A 33 2.11 11.12 -3.83
CA PRO A 33 2.25 11.21 -2.38
C PRO A 33 1.99 9.90 -1.62
N PHE A 34 1.18 9.00 -2.17
CA PHE A 34 0.91 7.71 -1.54
C PHE A 34 2.15 6.80 -1.55
N VAL A 35 2.91 6.77 -2.65
CA VAL A 35 4.14 5.97 -2.77
C VAL A 35 5.25 6.58 -1.93
N ASP A 36 5.46 7.90 -2.01
CA ASP A 36 6.45 8.61 -1.19
C ASP A 36 6.18 8.45 0.32
N ARG A 37 4.90 8.47 0.71
CA ARG A 37 4.47 8.21 2.10
C ARG A 37 4.79 6.79 2.50
N PHE A 38 4.41 5.81 1.67
CA PHE A 38 4.69 4.41 1.93
C PHE A 38 6.19 4.15 2.10
N GLU A 39 7.03 4.59 1.17
CA GLU A 39 8.48 4.38 1.24
C GLU A 39 9.10 4.96 2.52
N ARG A 40 8.72 6.19 2.89
CA ARG A 40 9.19 6.83 4.12
C ARG A 40 8.76 6.07 5.38
N GLU A 41 7.47 5.73 5.47
CA GLU A 41 6.92 5.01 6.64
C GLU A 41 7.49 3.60 6.74
N PHE A 42 7.70 2.93 5.61
CA PHE A 42 8.28 1.60 5.55
C PHE A 42 9.76 1.61 5.96
N ALA A 43 10.54 2.57 5.47
CA ALA A 43 11.93 2.75 5.90
C ALA A 43 12.02 2.99 7.41
N ALA A 44 11.16 3.87 7.95
CA ALA A 44 11.08 4.14 9.39
C ALA A 44 10.66 2.90 10.18
N LYS A 45 9.69 2.13 9.69
CA LYS A 45 9.20 0.89 10.32
C LYS A 45 10.30 -0.17 10.44
N LEU A 46 11.18 -0.26 9.45
CA LEU A 46 12.29 -1.20 9.41
C LEU A 46 13.59 -0.66 10.02
N GLY A 47 13.65 0.63 10.38
CA GLY A 47 14.86 1.26 10.90
C GLY A 47 15.99 1.38 9.86
N VAL A 48 15.65 1.40 8.57
CA VAL A 48 16.61 1.56 7.46
C VAL A 48 16.61 2.99 6.93
N LYS A 49 17.70 3.38 6.26
CA LYS A 49 17.83 4.75 5.73
C LYS A 49 16.89 5.03 4.57
N HIS A 50 16.68 4.06 3.69
CA HIS A 50 15.91 4.20 2.46
C HIS A 50 15.12 2.93 2.17
N ALA A 51 13.92 3.11 1.59
CA ALA A 51 13.12 2.07 0.98
C ALA A 51 12.59 2.61 -0.36
N VAL A 52 12.43 1.72 -1.35
CA VAL A 52 11.94 2.07 -2.69
C VAL A 52 10.90 1.04 -3.09
N ALA A 53 9.73 1.50 -3.50
CA ALA A 53 8.70 0.67 -4.10
C ALA A 53 9.05 0.38 -5.56
N CYS A 54 8.96 -0.89 -5.96
CA CYS A 54 9.27 -1.35 -7.32
C CYS A 54 8.07 -2.10 -7.91
N SER A 55 7.97 -2.10 -9.24
CA SER A 55 7.01 -2.90 -10.02
C SER A 55 7.60 -4.19 -10.55
#